data_AF-A0A8S3WNN4-F1
#
_entry.id   AF-A0A8S3WNN4-F1
#
_cell.length_a   1.000
_cell.length_b   1.000
_cell.length_c   1.000
_cell.angle_alpha   90.00
_cell.angle_beta   90.00
_cell.angle_gamma   90.00
#
_symmetry.space_group_name_H-M   'P 1'
#
loop_
_entity.id
_entity.type
_entity.pdbx_description
1 polymer ?
#
loop_
_entity_poly.entity_id
_entity_poly.type
_entity_poly.pdbx_seq_one_letter_code
_entity_poly.pdbx_strand_id
1 'polypeptide(L)'
;MEKENRKKREVRFWIHPILEKREEYGAFHTLVKNQLREDEDKFYNYFRMQKTTFDNLLQKLSQELKHQDTFMRESISPAERLAVTLRYLATGDTFTDLYYSYRIGIKTISCIVREVCHYICVYKRSRIRAYVRHRRHTPIDCHTTLVKITPCVDAARRGAVTAHAAAAPCLGATVHVDKLI
;
A
#
# COMPACT_ATOMS: atom_id res chain seq x y z
N MET A 1 -35.38 -1.01 -23.17
CA MET A 1 -33.93 -0.82 -22.93
C MET A 1 -33.22 -2.01 -23.56
N GLU A 2 -32.62 -1.78 -24.73
CA GLU A 2 -31.99 -2.81 -25.54
C GLU A 2 -30.55 -3.03 -25.04
N LYS A 3 -30.23 -4.25 -24.61
CA LYS A 3 -28.87 -4.60 -24.17
C LYS A 3 -28.02 -4.82 -25.41
N GLU A 4 -27.28 -3.79 -25.80
CA GLU A 4 -26.35 -3.83 -26.91
C GLU A 4 -25.33 -4.97 -26.71
N ASN A 5 -25.40 -5.97 -27.58
CA ASN A 5 -24.62 -7.19 -27.50
C ASN A 5 -23.16 -6.89 -27.93
N ARG A 6 -22.32 -6.55 -26.95
CA ARG A 6 -20.90 -6.21 -27.16
C ARG A 6 -20.17 -7.41 -27.77
N LYS A 7 -19.96 -7.40 -29.10
CA LYS A 7 -19.21 -8.44 -29.83
C LYS A 7 -17.89 -8.71 -29.11
N LYS A 8 -17.66 -9.97 -28.68
CA LYS A 8 -16.42 -10.39 -28.03
C LYS A 8 -15.27 -10.12 -29.01
N ARG A 9 -14.37 -9.20 -28.66
CA ARG A 9 -13.14 -8.97 -29.43
C ARG A 9 -12.34 -10.25 -29.41
N GLU A 10 -11.97 -10.76 -30.58
CA GLU A 10 -11.02 -11.87 -30.70
C GLU A 10 -9.71 -11.46 -30.06
N VAL A 11 -9.30 -12.22 -29.05
CA VAL A 11 -8.08 -11.96 -28.31
C VAL A 11 -6.93 -12.43 -29.19
N ARG A 12 -6.18 -11.49 -29.80
CA ARG A 12 -5.04 -11.82 -30.69
C ARG A 12 -3.97 -12.67 -30.01
N PHE A 13 -3.78 -12.46 -28.70
CA PHE A 13 -2.76 -13.14 -27.91
C PHE A 13 -3.29 -13.43 -26.50
N TRP A 14 -3.23 -14.69 -26.07
CA TRP A 14 -3.54 -15.09 -24.69
C TRP A 14 -2.63 -14.38 -23.69
N ILE A 15 -1.33 -14.29 -23.99
CA ILE A 15 -0.34 -13.46 -23.29
C ILE A 15 0.44 -12.70 -24.37
N HIS A 16 0.64 -11.40 -24.17
CA HIS A 16 1.42 -10.60 -25.10
C HIS A 16 2.91 -11.03 -25.04
N PRO A 17 3.64 -11.20 -26.16
CA PRO A 17 5.04 -11.69 -26.15
C PRO A 17 5.99 -10.88 -25.27
N ILE A 18 5.75 -9.58 -25.13
CA ILE A 18 6.49 -8.71 -24.21
C ILE A 18 6.41 -9.18 -22.75
N LEU A 19 5.25 -9.72 -22.33
CA LEU A 19 4.99 -10.17 -20.96
C LEU A 19 5.45 -11.60 -20.71
N GLU A 20 5.62 -12.38 -21.78
CA GLU A 20 6.14 -13.74 -21.71
C GLU A 20 7.59 -13.74 -21.21
N LYS A 21 8.40 -12.77 -21.66
CA LYS A 21 9.80 -12.63 -21.27
C LYS A 21 10.02 -11.85 -19.96
N ARG A 22 9.10 -11.99 -18.98
CA ARG A 22 9.15 -11.29 -17.69
C ARG A 22 10.38 -11.67 -16.86
N GLU A 23 10.74 -12.95 -16.81
CA GLU A 23 11.90 -13.40 -16.02
C GLU A 23 13.24 -12.94 -16.61
N GLU A 24 13.29 -12.79 -17.93
CA GLU A 24 14.50 -12.39 -18.65
C GLU A 24 14.70 -10.86 -18.64
N TYR A 25 13.63 -10.08 -18.80
CA TYR A 25 13.75 -8.61 -18.96
C TYR A 25 13.05 -7.79 -17.87
N GLY A 26 12.26 -8.41 -16.99
CA GLY A 26 11.55 -7.70 -15.94
C GLY A 26 12.53 -7.11 -14.93
N ALA A 27 12.35 -5.82 -14.61
CA ALA A 27 13.22 -5.08 -13.68
C ALA A 27 13.40 -5.79 -12.33
N PHE A 28 12.41 -6.54 -11.87
CA PHE A 28 12.54 -7.33 -10.64
C PHE A 28 13.65 -8.40 -10.75
N HIS A 29 13.69 -9.14 -11.85
CA HIS A 29 14.62 -10.24 -12.05
C HIS A 29 16.01 -9.73 -12.42
N THR A 30 16.09 -8.74 -13.33
CA THR A 30 17.37 -8.25 -13.86
C THR A 30 18.06 -7.25 -12.95
N LEU A 31 17.31 -6.29 -12.38
CA LEU A 31 17.85 -5.18 -11.61
C LEU A 31 17.76 -5.45 -10.10
N VAL A 32 16.55 -5.74 -9.60
CA VAL A 32 16.32 -5.85 -8.14
C VAL A 32 17.01 -7.08 -7.54
N LYS A 33 16.84 -8.25 -8.15
CA LYS A 33 17.39 -9.51 -7.62
C LYS A 33 18.91 -9.59 -7.77
N ASN A 34 19.44 -9.13 -8.91
CA ASN A 34 20.84 -9.37 -9.28
C ASN A 34 21.78 -8.20 -8.94
N GLN A 35 21.34 -6.94 -9.03
CA GLN A 35 22.26 -5.79 -8.91
C GLN A 35 21.99 -4.97 -7.65
N LEU A 36 20.73 -4.58 -7.41
CA LEU A 36 20.39 -3.69 -6.30
C LEU A 36 20.60 -4.32 -4.93
N ARG A 37 20.57 -5.65 -4.81
CA ARG A 37 20.80 -6.30 -3.50
C ARG A 37 22.25 -6.22 -3.04
N GLU A 38 23.19 -5.91 -3.91
CA GLU A 38 24.62 -5.80 -3.59
C GLU A 38 25.01 -4.38 -3.16
N ASP A 39 24.28 -3.36 -3.63
CA ASP A 39 24.55 -1.94 -3.40
C ASP A 39 23.40 -1.31 -2.60
N GLU A 40 23.63 -1.07 -1.30
CA GLU A 40 22.62 -0.56 -0.38
C GLU A 40 22.14 0.86 -0.73
N ASP A 41 23.04 1.72 -1.21
CA ASP A 41 22.72 3.11 -1.57
C ASP A 41 21.82 3.15 -2.80
N LYS A 42 22.14 2.35 -3.83
CA LYS A 42 21.27 2.23 -5.00
C LYS A 42 19.93 1.58 -4.64
N PHE A 43 19.91 0.60 -3.75
CA PHE A 43 18.68 0.01 -3.26
C PHE A 43 17.79 1.05 -2.58
N TYR A 44 18.36 1.84 -1.68
CA TYR A 44 17.64 2.91 -0.98
C TYR A 44 17.14 3.97 -1.97
N ASN A 45 17.95 4.38 -2.94
CA ASN A 45 17.52 5.35 -3.95
C ASN A 45 16.38 4.81 -4.82
N TYR A 46 16.38 3.50 -5.12
CA TYR A 46 15.37 2.88 -5.96
C TYR A 46 14.02 2.70 -5.26
N PHE A 47 14.02 2.27 -3.98
CA PHE A 47 12.80 1.96 -3.22
C PHE A 47 12.42 2.99 -2.15
N ARG A 48 13.29 3.98 -1.88
CA ARG A 48 13.19 4.89 -0.71
C ARG A 48 13.04 4.12 0.60
N MET A 49 13.71 2.98 0.70
CA MET A 49 13.64 2.05 1.83
C MET A 49 14.91 1.22 1.91
N GLN A 50 15.42 0.99 3.12
CA GLN A 50 16.58 0.10 3.33
C GLN A 50 16.24 -1.36 3.02
N LYS A 51 17.24 -2.12 2.55
CA LYS A 51 17.12 -3.55 2.23
C LYS A 51 16.65 -4.38 3.42
N THR A 52 17.20 -4.13 4.61
CA THR A 52 16.81 -4.81 5.86
C THR A 52 15.33 -4.58 6.18
N THR A 53 14.84 -3.36 6.04
CA THR A 53 13.44 -3.00 6.23
C THR A 53 12.54 -3.65 5.19
N PHE A 54 12.98 -3.71 3.93
CA PHE A 54 12.30 -4.41 2.85
C PHE A 54 12.13 -5.90 3.18
N ASP A 55 13.21 -6.60 3.54
CA ASP A 55 13.18 -8.03 3.85
C ASP A 55 12.32 -8.33 5.09
N ASN A 56 12.37 -7.46 6.12
CA ASN A 56 11.50 -7.55 7.29
C ASN A 56 10.01 -7.37 6.95
N LEU A 57 9.69 -6.42 6.07
CA LEU A 57 8.33 -6.20 5.61
C LEU A 57 7.84 -7.38 4.78
N LEU A 58 8.69 -7.87 3.89
CA LEU A 58 8.41 -9.04 3.06
C LEU A 58 8.13 -10.27 3.91
N GLN A 59 8.93 -10.55 4.94
CA GLN A 59 8.71 -11.70 5.83
C GLN A 59 7.32 -11.66 6.46
N LYS A 60 6.87 -10.48 6.90
CA LYS A 60 5.57 -10.29 7.55
C LYS A 60 4.39 -10.38 6.59
N LEU A 61 4.57 -9.86 5.38
CA LEU A 61 3.52 -9.87 4.35
C LEU A 61 3.57 -11.14 3.48
N SER A 62 4.59 -11.98 3.63
CA SER A 62 4.83 -13.14 2.77
C SER A 62 3.64 -14.08 2.68
N GLN A 63 2.97 -14.34 3.82
CA GLN A 63 1.81 -15.25 3.89
C GLN A 63 0.59 -14.66 3.19
N GLU A 64 0.33 -13.38 3.36
CA GLU A 64 -0.81 -12.67 2.79
C GLU A 64 -0.65 -12.43 1.28
N LEU A 65 0.59 -12.22 0.82
CA LEU A 65 0.89 -11.93 -0.58
C LEU A 65 1.15 -13.18 -1.43
N LYS A 66 1.21 -14.36 -0.81
CA LYS A 66 1.46 -15.62 -1.53
C LYS A 66 0.21 -16.04 -2.27
N HIS A 67 0.26 -15.89 -3.59
CA HIS A 67 -0.72 -16.50 -4.47
C HIS A 67 -0.25 -17.88 -4.92
N GLN A 68 -1.22 -18.79 -5.06
CA GLN A 68 -0.97 -20.12 -5.61
C GLN A 68 -0.55 -20.02 -7.07
N ASP A 69 0.48 -20.79 -7.43
CA ASP A 69 0.89 -20.97 -8.82
C ASP A 69 -0.22 -21.69 -9.58
N THR A 70 -0.48 -21.22 -10.79
CA THR A 70 -1.41 -21.90 -11.68
C THR A 70 -0.61 -22.73 -12.68
N PHE A 71 -1.15 -23.88 -13.10
CA PHE A 71 -0.48 -24.76 -14.07
C PHE A 71 -0.07 -24.06 -15.37
N MET A 72 -0.74 -22.96 -15.72
CA MET A 72 -0.51 -22.22 -16.96
C MET A 72 0.40 -21.00 -16.79
N ARG A 73 0.66 -20.52 -15.57
CA ARG A 73 1.48 -19.33 -15.32
C ARG A 73 2.01 -19.31 -13.89
N GLU A 74 3.32 -19.07 -13.78
CA GLU A 74 3.95 -18.76 -12.49
C GLU A 74 3.36 -17.52 -11.86
N SER A 75 3.03 -17.63 -10.58
CA SER A 75 2.51 -16.52 -9.81
C SER A 75 3.55 -15.40 -9.71
N ILE A 76 3.08 -14.17 -9.58
CA ILE A 76 3.94 -13.03 -9.28
C ILE A 76 4.36 -13.18 -7.82
N SER A 77 5.66 -13.37 -7.59
CA SER A 77 6.19 -13.65 -6.26
C SER A 77 5.85 -12.54 -5.26
N PRO A 78 5.70 -12.84 -3.96
CA PRO A 78 5.46 -11.82 -2.92
C PRO A 78 6.48 -10.69 -2.93
N ALA A 79 7.75 -11.03 -3.18
CA ALA A 79 8.84 -10.06 -3.27
C ALA A 79 8.70 -9.13 -4.48
N GLU A 80 8.30 -9.68 -5.63
CA GLU A 80 8.04 -8.90 -6.85
C GLU A 80 6.84 -7.96 -6.67
N ARG A 81 5.75 -8.44 -6.06
CA ARG A 81 4.57 -7.63 -5.74
C ARG A 81 4.92 -6.45 -4.83
N LEU A 82 5.71 -6.71 -3.80
CA LEU A 82 6.19 -5.67 -2.89
C LEU A 82 7.08 -4.68 -3.62
N ALA A 83 8.02 -5.16 -4.44
CA ALA A 83 8.93 -4.31 -5.21
C ALA A 83 8.18 -3.36 -6.16
N VAL A 84 7.21 -3.87 -6.94
CA VAL A 84 6.39 -3.04 -7.84
C VAL A 84 5.64 -1.96 -7.08
N THR A 85 5.06 -2.32 -5.93
CA THR A 85 4.29 -1.36 -5.12
C THR A 85 5.19 -0.29 -4.50
N LEU A 86 6.34 -0.68 -3.95
CA LEU A 86 7.29 0.28 -3.39
C LEU A 86 7.86 1.19 -4.47
N ARG A 87 8.14 0.67 -5.67
CA ARG A 87 8.59 1.50 -6.79
C ARG A 87 7.55 2.55 -7.18
N TYR A 88 6.29 2.14 -7.27
CA TYR A 88 5.16 3.05 -7.50
C TYR A 88 5.07 4.14 -6.43
N LEU A 89 5.17 3.78 -5.15
CA LEU A 89 5.09 4.73 -4.04
C LEU A 89 6.31 5.65 -3.94
N ALA A 90 7.49 5.17 -4.29
CA ALA A 90 8.75 5.90 -4.22
C ALA A 90 8.90 6.96 -5.32
N THR A 91 8.46 6.65 -6.54
CA THR A 91 8.70 7.49 -7.72
C THR A 91 7.43 8.18 -8.22
N GLY A 92 6.25 7.59 -7.97
CA GLY A 92 4.99 8.06 -8.56
C GLY A 92 4.84 7.68 -10.04
N ASP A 93 5.55 6.64 -10.49
CA ASP A 93 5.54 6.16 -11.87
C ASP A 93 4.12 5.82 -12.34
N THR A 94 3.84 6.02 -13.63
CA THR A 94 2.55 5.61 -14.18
C THR A 94 2.46 4.08 -14.28
N PHE A 95 1.24 3.52 -14.27
CA PHE A 95 1.08 2.08 -14.46
C PHE A 95 1.56 1.60 -15.83
N THR A 96 1.61 2.49 -16.83
CA THR A 96 2.22 2.22 -18.14
C THR A 96 3.73 2.07 -18.06
N ASP A 97 4.42 2.89 -17.27
CA ASP A 97 5.87 2.76 -17.08
C ASP A 97 6.21 1.48 -16.32
N LEU A 98 5.43 1.15 -15.29
CA LEU A 98 5.54 -0.10 -14.56
C LEU A 98 5.25 -1.33 -15.44
N TYR A 99 4.32 -1.21 -16.40
CA TYR A 99 4.04 -2.26 -17.37
C TYR A 99 5.27 -2.60 -18.21
N TYR A 100 5.96 -1.59 -18.77
CA TYR A 100 7.12 -1.83 -19.62
C TYR A 100 8.35 -2.26 -18.83
N SER A 101 8.56 -1.73 -17.63
CA SER A 101 9.71 -2.05 -16.78
C SER A 101 9.61 -3.42 -16.12
N TYR A 102 8.49 -3.73 -15.47
CA TYR A 102 8.30 -5.01 -14.77
C TYR A 102 7.69 -6.10 -15.64
N ARG A 103 7.21 -5.78 -16.85
CA ARG A 103 6.56 -6.74 -17.76
C ARG A 103 5.32 -7.40 -17.14
N ILE A 104 4.54 -6.61 -16.39
CA ILE A 104 3.29 -7.03 -15.75
C ILE A 104 2.13 -6.25 -16.35
N GLY A 105 0.99 -6.89 -16.58
CA GLY A 105 -0.20 -6.23 -17.12
C GLY A 105 -0.69 -5.07 -16.24
N ILE A 106 -1.09 -3.95 -16.83
CA ILE A 106 -1.55 -2.73 -16.11
C ILE A 106 -2.65 -3.05 -15.09
N LYS A 107 -3.62 -3.89 -15.47
CA LYS A 107 -4.71 -4.29 -14.56
C LYS A 107 -4.18 -5.07 -13.36
N THR A 108 -3.23 -5.96 -13.59
CA THR A 108 -2.57 -6.76 -12.56
C THR A 108 -1.76 -5.87 -11.62
N ILE A 109 -0.99 -4.91 -12.16
CA ILE A 109 -0.25 -3.91 -11.36
C ILE A 109 -1.21 -3.14 -10.45
N SER A 110 -2.32 -2.63 -11.00
CA SER A 110 -3.32 -1.89 -10.23
C SER A 110 -3.91 -2.73 -9.08
N CYS A 111 -4.20 -4.01 -9.32
CA CYS A 111 -4.65 -4.92 -8.27
C CYS A 111 -3.58 -5.14 -7.19
N ILE A 112 -2.34 -5.42 -7.60
CA ILE A 112 -1.21 -5.64 -6.69
C ILE A 112 -0.98 -4.41 -5.79
N VAL A 113 -0.90 -3.22 -6.39
CA VAL A 113 -0.64 -1.98 -5.65
C VAL A 113 -1.72 -1.75 -4.60
N ARG A 114 -3.00 -1.97 -4.95
CA ARG A 114 -4.11 -1.85 -4.01
C ARG A 114 -4.03 -2.86 -2.86
N GLU A 115 -3.74 -4.11 -3.19
CA GLU A 115 -3.65 -5.21 -2.24
C GLU A 115 -2.49 -5.01 -1.26
N VAL A 116 -1.29 -4.75 -1.75
CA VAL A 116 -0.10 -4.51 -0.93
C VAL A 116 -0.28 -3.27 -0.05
N CYS A 117 -0.82 -2.17 -0.59
CA CYS A 117 -1.12 -0.98 0.21
C CYS A 117 -2.15 -1.25 1.32
N HIS A 118 -3.15 -2.09 1.06
CA HIS A 118 -4.12 -2.50 2.07
C HIS A 118 -3.42 -3.24 3.22
N TYR A 119 -2.61 -4.24 2.90
CA TYR A 119 -1.87 -5.02 3.91
C TYR A 119 -0.88 -4.17 4.71
N ILE A 120 -0.15 -3.25 4.06
CA ILE A 120 0.72 -2.29 4.75
C ILE A 120 -0.09 -1.43 5.73
N CYS A 121 -1.24 -0.89 5.29
CA CYS A 121 -2.11 -0.08 6.15
C CYS A 121 -2.65 -0.88 7.35
N VAL A 122 -3.07 -2.13 7.14
CA VAL A 122 -3.55 -3.01 8.21
C VAL A 122 -2.42 -3.29 9.19
N TYR A 123 -1.22 -3.64 8.71
CA TYR A 123 -0.06 -3.91 9.54
C TYR A 123 0.30 -2.72 10.44
N LYS A 124 0.36 -1.51 9.86
CA LYS A 124 0.55 -0.25 10.60
C LYS A 124 -0.50 -0.05 11.68
N ARG A 125 -1.79 -0.21 11.37
CA ARG A 125 -2.90 -0.03 12.32
C ARG A 125 -2.86 -1.05 13.45
N SER A 126 -2.55 -2.30 13.16
CA SER A 126 -2.39 -3.35 14.17
C SER A 126 -1.28 -3.01 15.16
N ARG A 127 -0.18 -2.44 14.67
CA ARG A 127 0.95 -2.02 15.51
C ARG A 127 0.62 -0.81 16.38
N ILE A 128 -0.08 0.19 15.83
CA ILE A 128 -0.57 1.34 16.60
C ILE A 128 -1.58 0.89 17.67
N ARG A 129 -2.53 0.00 17.33
CA ARG A 129 -3.49 -0.55 18.31
C ARG A 129 -2.81 -1.37 19.40
N ALA A 130 -1.80 -2.17 19.07
CA ALA A 130 -0.99 -2.90 20.05
C ALA A 130 -0.21 -1.94 20.97
N TYR A 131 0.40 -0.90 20.40
CA TYR A 131 1.10 0.14 21.15
C TYR A 131 0.17 0.93 22.08
N VAL A 132 -1.03 1.28 21.62
CA VAL A 132 -2.04 1.99 22.43
C VAL A 132 -2.66 1.10 23.51
N ARG A 133 -2.76 -0.23 23.30
CA ARG A 133 -3.21 -1.18 24.35
C ARG A 133 -2.22 -1.26 25.52
N HIS A 134 -0.93 -1.01 25.30
CA HIS A 134 0.06 -0.92 26.39
C HIS A 134 0.04 0.43 27.15
N ARG A 135 -0.81 1.40 26.76
CA ARG A 135 -1.03 2.66 27.48
C ARG A 135 -2.47 2.82 27.99
N ARG A 136 -3.10 1.75 28.46
CA ARG A 136 -4.31 1.88 29.30
C ARG A 136 -4.09 1.19 30.65
N HIS A 137 -3.80 2.06 31.62
CA HIS A 137 -3.98 1.97 33.07
C HIS A 137 -3.37 0.80 33.86
N THR A 138 -2.35 1.15 34.65
CA THR A 138 -2.18 0.63 36.01
C THR A 138 -3.49 0.82 36.80
N PRO A 139 -3.88 -0.12 37.66
CA PRO A 139 -5.05 0.02 38.51
C PRO A 139 -4.83 1.20 39.45
N ILE A 140 -5.68 2.21 39.38
CA ILE A 140 -5.93 3.06 40.53
C ILE A 140 -7.13 2.40 41.19
N ASP A 141 -6.89 1.77 42.33
CA ASP A 141 -7.93 1.27 43.20
C ASP A 141 -8.96 2.37 43.44
N CYS A 142 -10.20 2.16 43.00
CA CYS A 142 -11.34 3.00 43.34
C CYS A 142 -12.48 2.15 43.91
N HIS A 143 -12.15 1.35 44.93
CA HIS A 143 -13.13 1.13 46.00
C HIS A 143 -13.20 2.45 46.78
N THR A 144 -14.42 2.93 47.10
CA THR A 144 -14.75 4.22 47.76
C THR A 144 -14.85 5.36 46.71
N THR A 145 -15.99 5.93 46.34
CA THR A 145 -17.17 6.29 47.14
C THR A 145 -18.37 6.52 46.22
N LEU A 146 -19.52 5.99 46.62
CA LEU A 146 -20.85 6.37 46.14
C LEU A 146 -21.20 7.79 46.60
N VAL A 147 -21.49 8.72 45.68
CA VAL A 147 -22.50 9.77 45.89
C VAL A 147 -23.29 9.97 44.60
N LYS A 148 -24.61 9.94 44.76
CA LYS A 148 -25.69 10.00 43.76
C LYS A 148 -25.85 11.42 43.17
N ILE A 149 -26.58 11.48 42.05
CA ILE A 149 -27.65 12.44 41.67
C ILE A 149 -27.51 12.89 40.19
N THR A 150 -28.48 12.48 39.36
CA THR A 150 -28.94 13.06 38.07
C THR A 150 -30.01 14.15 38.34
N PRO A 151 -30.60 14.87 37.36
CA PRO A 151 -30.17 15.46 36.06
C PRO A 151 -30.69 16.93 35.86
N CYS A 152 -30.76 17.40 34.60
CA CYS A 152 -31.49 18.58 34.05
C CYS A 152 -30.84 19.98 34.20
N VAL A 153 -30.98 20.98 33.33
CA VAL A 153 -31.58 21.25 32.00
C VAL A 153 -31.11 22.68 31.62
N ASP A 154 -30.89 22.93 30.32
CA ASP A 154 -30.84 24.21 29.56
C ASP A 154 -30.13 25.47 30.09
N ALA A 155 -29.31 26.11 29.23
CA ALA A 155 -29.67 27.41 28.61
C ALA A 155 -28.53 28.06 27.80
N ALA A 156 -28.95 28.70 26.69
CA ALA A 156 -28.38 29.87 26.00
C ALA A 156 -27.09 29.66 25.16
N ARG A 157 -27.11 29.60 23.81
CA ARG A 157 -27.58 30.55 22.77
C ARG A 157 -26.74 31.84 22.68
N ARG A 158 -25.96 31.94 21.58
CA ARG A 158 -25.47 33.11 20.78
C ARG A 158 -24.32 32.54 19.90
N GLY A 159 -24.28 32.54 18.56
CA GLY A 159 -24.92 33.33 17.51
C GLY A 159 -23.90 34.32 16.92
N ALA A 160 -23.18 33.97 15.84
CA ALA A 160 -22.62 34.87 14.80
C ALA A 160 -21.66 34.10 13.86
N VAL A 161 -22.00 33.87 12.59
CA VAL A 161 -21.74 34.66 11.37
C VAL A 161 -20.52 34.16 10.59
N THR A 162 -20.78 33.97 9.29
CA THR A 162 -20.01 33.48 8.16
C THR A 162 -18.61 34.05 7.96
N ALA A 163 -17.66 33.21 7.54
CA ALA A 163 -16.48 33.62 6.78
C ALA A 163 -16.20 32.62 5.65
N HIS A 164 -16.03 33.18 4.46
CA HIS A 164 -15.87 32.53 3.17
C HIS A 164 -14.62 31.68 3.05
N ALA A 165 -14.76 30.61 2.26
CA ALA A 165 -13.70 29.75 1.78
C ALA A 165 -12.68 30.53 0.94
N ALA A 166 -11.40 30.41 1.32
CA ALA A 166 -10.27 30.72 0.46
C ALA A 166 -9.56 29.40 0.12
N ALA A 167 -9.77 28.95 -1.11
CA ALA A 167 -8.96 27.92 -1.74
C ALA A 167 -7.66 28.57 -2.24
N ALA A 168 -6.51 27.98 -1.92
CA ALA A 168 -5.26 28.20 -2.63
C ALA A 168 -4.39 26.93 -2.59
N PRO A 169 -3.52 26.72 -3.59
CA PRO A 169 -3.15 25.40 -4.09
C PRO A 169 -1.78 24.89 -3.61
N CYS A 170 -1.66 23.56 -3.69
CA CYS A 170 -0.48 22.76 -4.03
C CYS A 170 0.91 23.35 -3.72
N LEU A 171 1.58 22.85 -2.66
CA LEU A 171 3.03 22.71 -2.63
C LEU A 171 3.41 21.38 -1.97
N GLY A 172 4.31 20.65 -2.63
CA GLY A 172 4.58 19.24 -2.41
C GLY A 172 5.04 18.92 -0.99
N ALA A 173 4.27 18.08 -0.32
CA ALA A 173 4.77 17.30 0.81
C ALA A 173 5.42 16.04 0.23
N THR A 174 6.75 16.05 0.12
CA THR A 174 7.55 14.83 0.06
C THR A 174 7.26 14.03 1.32
N VAL A 175 6.36 13.05 1.20
CA VAL A 175 6.11 12.09 2.26
C VAL A 175 7.37 11.24 2.37
N HIS A 176 8.21 11.54 3.37
CA HIS A 176 9.26 10.63 3.80
C HIS A 176 8.61 9.30 4.19
N VAL A 177 8.78 8.29 3.34
CA VAL A 177 8.28 6.93 3.53
C VAL A 177 8.90 6.28 4.78
N ASP A 178 9.97 6.86 5.34
CA ASP A 178 10.63 6.42 6.57
C ASP A 178 9.77 6.58 7.84
N LYS A 179 8.70 7.37 7.83
CA LYS A 179 7.67 7.36 8.92
C LYS A 179 6.55 6.34 8.68
N LEU A 180 6.63 5.58 7.58
CA LEU A 180 5.63 4.61 7.16
C LEU A 180 6.00 3.15 7.44
N ILE A 181 7.00 2.88 8.29
CA ILE A 181 7.18 1.58 9.00
C ILE A 181 7.37 1.79 10.49
#